data_AF-A0AA36HQK8-F1
#
_entry.id   AF-A0AA36HQK8-F1
#
_cell.length_a   1.000
_cell.length_b   1.000
_cell.length_c   1.000
_cell.angle_alpha   90.00
_cell.angle_beta   90.00
_cell.angle_gamma   90.00
#
_symmetry.space_group_name_H-M   'P 1'
#
loop_
_entity.id
_entity.type
_entity.pdbx_description
1 polymer ?
#
loop_
_entity_poly.entity_id
_entity_poly.type
_entity_poly.pdbx_seq_one_letter_code
_entity_poly.pdbx_strand_id
1 'polypeptide(L)'
;MLRQPEQRVLSAYFDPSFQHYHPSDSALEYAHIDTGLTVCQLTWDKPLDEVEPLPLKECADVEEADAHEAARRLREGFVFVGLVEEWDLSICLFHKLGGDCLFSDFENTRRNLDGYNTTLQGFSDTLDGIYQEAIIFQRNLELYGVSNETCHPARSARGPWELLTSVRSCAWYMRPGWYVLT
;
A
#
# COMPACT_ATOMS: atom_id res chain seq x y z
N MET A 1 0.25 1.55 0.57
CA MET A 1 -0.95 0.68 0.59
C MET A 1 -0.59 -0.62 1.29
N LEU A 2 -1.51 -1.20 2.05
CA LEU A 2 -1.33 -2.50 2.69
C LEU A 2 -1.67 -3.63 1.70
N ARG A 3 -1.09 -4.81 1.94
CA ARG A 3 -1.33 -6.05 1.20
C ARG A 3 -1.20 -7.21 2.18
N GLN A 4 -1.91 -8.32 1.93
CA GLN A 4 -1.73 -9.54 2.72
C GLN A 4 -0.24 -9.90 2.84
N PRO A 5 0.31 -10.11 4.06
CA PRO A 5 1.75 -10.24 4.28
C PRO A 5 2.42 -11.28 3.37
N GLU A 6 1.85 -12.48 3.25
CA GLU A 6 2.43 -13.55 2.43
C GLU A 6 2.42 -13.19 0.93
N GLN A 7 1.37 -12.51 0.49
CA GLN A 7 1.27 -12.02 -0.90
C GLN A 7 2.23 -10.86 -1.17
N ARG A 8 2.51 -10.03 -0.15
CA ARG A 8 3.51 -8.96 -0.22
C ARG A 8 4.91 -9.55 -0.39
N VAL A 9 5.28 -10.52 0.45
CA VAL A 9 6.55 -11.24 0.38
C VAL A 9 6.73 -11.93 -0.97
N LEU A 10 5.74 -12.71 -1.43
CA LEU A 10 5.80 -13.39 -2.73
C LEU A 10 5.95 -12.40 -3.88
N SER A 11 5.17 -11.31 -3.85
CA SER A 11 5.27 -10.29 -4.88
C SER A 11 6.62 -9.60 -4.90
N ALA A 12 7.26 -9.40 -3.75
CA ALA A 12 8.60 -8.82 -3.69
C ALA A 12 9.63 -9.82 -4.21
N TYR A 13 9.59 -11.08 -3.74
CA TYR A 13 10.52 -12.17 -4.11
C TYR A 13 10.61 -12.39 -5.63
N PHE A 14 9.48 -12.29 -6.32
CA PHE A 14 9.41 -12.59 -7.75
C PHE A 14 9.41 -11.33 -8.63
N ASP A 15 9.56 -10.13 -8.06
CA ASP A 15 9.68 -8.90 -8.84
C ASP A 15 11.12 -8.75 -9.34
N PRO A 16 11.38 -8.87 -10.67
CA PRO A 16 12.73 -8.82 -11.21
C PRO A 16 13.36 -7.42 -11.10
N SER A 17 12.57 -6.39 -10.79
CA SER A 17 13.08 -5.03 -10.53
C SER A 17 13.58 -4.85 -9.10
N PHE A 18 13.19 -5.73 -8.19
CA PHE A 18 13.64 -5.68 -6.81
C PHE A 18 15.03 -6.31 -6.71
N GLN A 19 16.03 -5.51 -6.35
CA GLN A 19 17.34 -6.05 -6.00
C GLN A 19 17.22 -6.68 -4.61
N HIS A 20 17.13 -8.01 -4.56
CA HIS A 20 17.19 -8.71 -3.28
C HIS A 20 18.56 -8.47 -2.65
N TYR A 21 18.59 -7.67 -1.59
CA TYR A 21 19.83 -7.41 -0.83
C TYR A 21 20.37 -8.69 -0.17
N HIS A 22 19.50 -9.67 0.05
CA HIS A 22 19.88 -11.01 0.46
C HIS A 22 19.57 -12.00 -0.65
N PRO A 23 20.58 -12.73 -1.17
CA PRO A 23 20.31 -13.88 -1.99
C PRO A 23 19.56 -14.89 -1.12
N SER A 24 18.39 -15.32 -1.59
CA SER A 24 17.60 -16.39 -0.99
C SER A 24 17.35 -17.43 -2.07
N ASP A 25 17.56 -18.69 -1.75
CA ASP A 25 17.39 -19.80 -2.72
C ASP A 25 15.91 -20.16 -2.92
N SER A 26 15.03 -19.65 -2.05
CA SER A 26 13.58 -19.89 -2.10
C SER A 26 12.75 -18.73 -1.55
N ALA A 27 11.48 -18.67 -1.96
CA ALA A 27 10.51 -17.71 -1.43
C ALA A 27 10.27 -17.87 0.09
N LEU A 28 10.40 -19.08 0.63
CA LEU A 28 10.26 -19.33 2.08
C LEU A 28 11.44 -18.75 2.86
N GLU A 29 12.67 -18.96 2.37
CA GLU A 29 13.85 -18.33 2.97
C GLU A 29 13.76 -16.81 2.91
N TYR A 30 13.32 -16.27 1.76
CA TYR A 30 13.06 -14.84 1.63
C TYR A 30 12.01 -14.34 2.63
N ALA A 31 10.92 -15.09 2.87
CA ALA A 31 9.89 -14.74 3.84
C ALA A 31 10.44 -14.61 5.27
N HIS A 32 11.35 -15.49 5.66
CA HIS A 32 12.02 -15.40 6.97
C HIS A 32 12.94 -14.17 7.08
N ILE A 33 13.57 -13.78 5.97
CA ILE A 33 14.41 -12.56 5.92
C ILE A 33 13.53 -11.30 5.98
N ASP A 34 12.36 -11.33 5.35
CA ASP A 34 11.43 -10.18 5.27
C ASP A 34 10.53 -10.04 6.51
N THR A 35 10.64 -10.97 7.48
CA THR A 35 9.80 -10.98 8.68
C THR A 35 9.94 -9.69 9.47
N GLY A 36 8.82 -9.04 9.78
CA GLY A 36 8.78 -7.78 10.54
C GLY A 36 9.26 -6.55 9.77
N LEU A 37 9.63 -6.68 8.48
CA LEU A 37 10.18 -5.56 7.72
C LEU A 37 9.21 -4.39 7.58
N THR A 38 7.92 -4.66 7.32
CA THR A 38 6.92 -3.59 7.21
C THR A 38 6.74 -2.84 8.53
N VAL A 39 6.76 -3.57 9.65
CA VAL A 39 6.67 -2.98 10.98
C VAL A 39 7.85 -2.06 11.20
N CYS A 40 9.07 -2.56 10.95
CA CYS A 40 10.29 -1.76 11.05
C CYS A 40 10.19 -0.48 10.20
N GLN A 41 9.77 -0.59 8.93
CA GLN A 41 9.62 0.55 8.03
C GLN A 41 8.63 1.60 8.55
N LEU A 42 7.56 1.18 9.21
CA LEU A 42 6.55 2.09 9.76
C LEU A 42 6.99 2.72 11.09
N THR A 43 7.74 2.00 11.92
CA THR A 43 8.29 2.53 13.18
C THR A 43 9.61 3.27 13.00
N TRP A 44 10.20 3.22 11.80
CA TRP A 44 11.45 3.88 11.48
C TRP A 44 11.37 5.40 11.65
N ASP A 45 12.19 5.95 12.54
CA ASP A 45 12.21 7.39 12.84
C ASP A 45 13.40 8.12 12.20
N LYS A 46 14.31 7.42 11.53
CA LYS A 46 15.44 8.09 10.87
C LYS A 46 15.05 8.60 9.47
N PRO A 47 15.64 9.70 9.00
CA PRO A 47 15.44 10.17 7.63
C PRO A 47 15.85 9.10 6.60
N LEU A 48 15.05 8.95 5.53
CA LEU A 48 15.27 7.95 4.48
C LEU A 48 16.58 8.19 3.68
N ASP A 49 17.07 9.43 3.65
CA ASP A 49 18.29 9.85 2.95
C ASP A 49 19.59 9.56 3.71
N GLU A 50 19.50 9.23 5.00
CA GLU A 50 20.66 8.90 5.82
C GLU A 50 21.05 7.41 5.77
N VAL A 51 20.27 6.58 5.07
CA VAL A 51 20.40 5.12 5.16
C VAL A 51 20.28 4.45 3.80
N GLU A 52 21.27 4.69 2.94
CA GLU A 52 21.55 3.77 1.83
C GLU A 52 22.64 2.76 2.21
N PRO A 53 22.43 1.46 1.93
CA PRO A 53 21.15 0.83 1.55
C PRO A 53 20.25 0.66 2.79
N LEU A 54 18.92 0.75 2.59
CA LEU A 54 17.90 0.52 3.63
C LEU A 54 18.31 -0.66 4.53
N PRO A 55 18.54 -0.45 5.83
CA PRO A 55 19.25 -1.43 6.62
C PRO A 55 18.25 -2.49 7.10
N LEU A 56 18.07 -3.53 6.29
CA LEU A 56 17.56 -4.83 6.77
C LEU A 56 18.31 -5.28 8.03
N LYS A 57 19.59 -4.89 8.16
CA LYS A 57 20.42 -5.12 9.36
C LYS A 57 19.91 -4.41 10.61
N GLU A 58 19.32 -3.23 10.50
CA GLU A 58 18.80 -2.48 11.65
C GLU A 58 17.34 -2.86 11.98
N CYS A 59 16.67 -3.60 11.08
CA CYS A 59 15.38 -4.23 11.34
C CYS A 59 15.49 -5.64 11.95
N ALA A 60 16.66 -6.04 12.44
CA ALA A 60 16.88 -7.37 13.01
C ALA A 60 16.16 -7.58 14.37
N ASP A 61 15.84 -6.49 15.07
CA ASP A 61 15.34 -6.50 16.44
C ASP A 61 13.89 -5.98 16.56
N VAL A 62 13.02 -6.32 15.59
CA VAL A 62 11.59 -5.95 15.64
C VAL A 62 10.86 -6.81 16.68
N GLU A 63 10.17 -6.15 17.60
CA GLU A 63 9.37 -6.79 18.65
C GLU A 63 7.87 -6.50 18.50
N GLU A 64 7.04 -7.15 19.33
CA GLU A 64 5.59 -6.93 19.37
C GLU A 64 5.23 -5.46 19.70
N ALA A 65 6.06 -4.79 20.51
CA ALA A 65 5.90 -3.37 20.81
C ALA A 65 6.00 -2.49 19.56
N ASP A 66 6.87 -2.84 18.61
CA ASP A 66 6.99 -2.14 17.33
C ASP A 66 5.75 -2.35 16.47
N ALA A 67 5.19 -3.57 16.46
CA ALA A 67 3.95 -3.85 15.74
C ALA A 67 2.78 -2.99 16.25
N HIS A 68 2.69 -2.80 17.57
CA HIS A 68 1.71 -1.89 18.17
C HIS A 68 1.94 -0.43 17.80
N GLU A 69 3.19 0.02 17.76
CA GLU A 69 3.53 1.38 17.35
C GLU A 69 3.26 1.61 15.86
N ALA A 70 3.60 0.66 14.99
CA ALA A 70 3.26 0.70 13.56
C ALA A 70 1.75 0.82 13.34
N ALA A 71 0.96 0.02 14.07
CA ALA A 71 -0.49 0.08 14.04
C ALA A 71 -1.03 1.44 14.51
N ARG A 72 -0.45 2.00 15.59
CA ARG A 72 -0.80 3.34 16.07
C ARG A 72 -0.50 4.41 15.01
N ARG A 73 0.67 4.34 14.37
CA ARG A 73 1.06 5.26 13.28
C ARG A 73 0.09 5.18 12.11
N LEU A 74 -0.30 3.98 11.67
CA LEU A 74 -1.32 3.82 10.62
C LEU A 74 -2.65 4.50 10.99
N ARG A 75 -3.08 4.38 12.25
CA ARG A 75 -4.33 4.98 12.74
C ARG A 75 -4.28 6.50 12.88
N GLU A 76 -3.15 7.05 13.29
CA GLU A 76 -3.07 8.45 13.76
C GLU A 76 -2.21 9.36 12.86
N GLY A 77 -1.24 8.79 12.15
CA GLY A 77 -0.22 9.52 11.39
C GLY A 77 -0.43 9.54 9.88
N PHE A 78 -1.19 8.59 9.33
CA PHE A 78 -1.42 8.50 7.88
C PHE A 78 -2.75 9.14 7.48
N VAL A 79 -2.72 9.99 6.46
CA VAL A 79 -3.96 10.51 5.84
C VAL A 79 -4.71 9.47 5.02
N PHE A 80 -3.98 8.48 4.53
CA PHE A 80 -4.49 7.50 3.60
C PHE A 80 -3.90 6.13 3.92
N VAL A 81 -4.79 5.14 4.03
CA VAL A 81 -4.46 3.73 4.10
C VAL A 81 -5.39 3.02 3.11
N GLY A 82 -4.81 2.47 2.04
CA GLY A 82 -5.50 1.69 1.02
C GLY A 82 -5.05 0.23 1.01
N LEU A 83 -5.77 -0.63 0.29
CA LEU A 83 -5.47 -2.05 0.10
C LEU A 83 -5.12 -2.34 -1.37
N VAL A 84 -4.06 -3.12 -1.58
CA VAL A 84 -3.67 -3.57 -2.92
C VAL A 84 -4.74 -4.49 -3.53
N GLU A 85 -5.41 -5.31 -2.72
CA GLU A 85 -6.48 -6.19 -3.18
C GLU A 85 -7.74 -5.43 -3.65
N GLU A 86 -7.91 -4.19 -3.20
CA GLU A 86 -9.01 -3.28 -3.55
C GLU A 86 -8.42 -2.03 -4.25
N TRP A 87 -7.58 -2.26 -5.25
CA TRP A 87 -6.79 -1.22 -5.93
C TRP A 87 -7.64 -0.03 -6.39
N ASP A 88 -8.68 -0.30 -7.18
CA ASP A 88 -9.54 0.74 -7.77
C ASP A 88 -10.17 1.63 -6.69
N LEU A 89 -10.71 1.01 -5.63
CA LEU A 89 -11.31 1.72 -4.50
C LEU A 89 -10.26 2.51 -3.70
N SER A 90 -9.05 1.97 -3.55
CA SER A 90 -7.92 2.64 -2.91
C SER A 90 -7.50 3.89 -3.66
N ILE A 91 -7.38 3.82 -4.98
CA ILE A 91 -7.08 4.97 -5.84
C ILE A 91 -8.21 6.00 -5.77
N CYS A 92 -9.47 5.57 -5.88
CA CYS A 92 -10.62 6.46 -5.73
C CYS A 92 -10.64 7.18 -4.38
N LEU A 93 -10.40 6.45 -3.28
CA LEU A 93 -10.31 7.02 -1.94
C LEU A 93 -9.16 8.03 -1.84
N PHE A 94 -7.99 7.70 -2.36
CA PHE A 94 -6.84 8.61 -2.40
C PHE A 94 -7.21 9.93 -3.10
N HIS A 95 -7.85 9.88 -4.27
CA HIS A 95 -8.28 11.08 -4.99
C HIS A 95 -9.44 11.82 -4.33
N LYS A 96 -10.25 11.16 -3.48
CA LYS A 96 -11.23 11.86 -2.63
C LYS A 96 -10.57 12.68 -1.54
N LEU A 97 -9.41 12.25 -1.05
CA LEU A 97 -8.59 13.00 -0.10
C LEU A 97 -7.84 14.15 -0.78
N GLY A 98 -7.53 14.02 -2.07
CA GLY A 98 -7.14 15.14 -2.93
C GLY A 98 -6.50 14.73 -4.27
N GLY A 99 -6.43 15.69 -5.19
CA GLY A 99 -5.81 15.52 -6.51
C GLY A 99 -6.78 15.04 -7.60
N ASP A 100 -6.36 15.20 -8.85
CA ASP A 100 -7.11 14.72 -10.01
C ASP A 100 -6.89 13.23 -10.20
N CYS A 101 -7.98 12.51 -10.44
CA CYS A 101 -7.98 11.10 -10.77
C CYS A 101 -7.66 10.93 -12.26
N LEU A 102 -6.71 10.06 -12.62
CA LEU A 102 -6.33 9.76 -14.00
C LEU A 102 -6.67 8.31 -14.35
N PHE A 103 -6.98 8.06 -15.62
CA PHE A 103 -7.22 6.69 -16.09
C PHE A 103 -6.00 5.78 -15.90
N SER A 104 -4.80 6.33 -16.04
CA SER A 104 -3.53 5.61 -15.83
C SER A 104 -3.36 5.08 -14.41
N ASP A 105 -4.06 5.67 -13.42
CA ASP A 105 -3.94 5.27 -12.01
C ASP A 105 -4.60 3.90 -11.75
N PHE A 106 -5.46 3.45 -12.67
CA PHE A 106 -6.15 2.15 -12.62
C PHE A 106 -5.47 1.08 -13.47
N GLU A 107 -4.39 1.44 -14.19
CA GLU A 107 -3.69 0.45 -15.00
C GLU A 107 -2.81 -0.44 -14.12
N ASN A 108 -2.98 -1.76 -14.27
CA ASN A 108 -2.05 -2.71 -13.67
C ASN A 108 -0.68 -2.60 -14.38
N THR A 109 0.28 -2.00 -13.68
CA THR A 109 1.66 -1.85 -14.15
C THR A 109 2.49 -3.13 -14.00
N ARG A 110 1.97 -4.14 -13.29
CA ARG A 110 2.59 -5.46 -13.09
C ARG A 110 1.85 -6.55 -13.86
N ARG A 111 1.90 -6.47 -15.20
CA ARG A 111 1.12 -7.35 -16.12
C ARG A 111 1.55 -8.82 -16.17
N ASN A 112 2.61 -9.24 -15.49
CA ASN A 112 3.32 -10.49 -15.80
C ASN A 112 3.49 -11.47 -14.62
N LEU A 113 2.60 -11.45 -13.62
CA LEU A 113 2.78 -12.27 -12.42
C LEU A 113 1.64 -13.28 -12.25
N ASP A 114 1.40 -14.10 -13.29
CA ASP A 114 0.46 -15.24 -13.27
C ASP A 114 0.90 -16.40 -12.33
N GLY A 115 1.76 -16.15 -11.34
CA GLY A 115 2.60 -17.18 -10.74
C GLY A 115 2.47 -17.43 -9.23
N TYR A 116 1.81 -16.58 -8.45
CA TYR A 116 1.93 -16.67 -6.97
C TYR A 116 0.87 -17.53 -6.30
N ASN A 117 0.41 -18.60 -6.96
CA ASN A 117 -0.36 -19.65 -6.29
C ASN A 117 0.56 -20.61 -5.49
N THR A 118 1.78 -20.17 -5.19
CA THR A 118 2.72 -20.86 -4.31
C THR A 118 2.37 -20.53 -2.86
N THR A 119 2.26 -21.56 -2.03
CA THR A 119 2.10 -21.38 -0.59
C THR A 119 3.48 -21.22 0.05
N LEU A 120 3.60 -20.38 1.08
CA LEU A 120 4.82 -20.29 1.89
C LEU A 120 4.88 -21.40 2.95
N GLN A 121 4.39 -22.61 2.63
CA GLN A 121 4.40 -23.79 3.52
C GLN A 121 3.83 -23.54 4.93
N GLY A 122 2.84 -22.66 5.06
CA GLY A 122 2.24 -22.29 6.35
C GLY A 122 3.02 -21.24 7.15
N PHE A 123 4.06 -20.63 6.56
CA PHE A 123 4.68 -19.42 7.09
C PHE A 123 3.62 -18.35 7.33
N SER A 124 3.79 -17.64 8.44
CA SER A 124 3.00 -16.47 8.80
C SER A 124 3.94 -15.49 9.48
N ASP A 125 3.94 -14.25 9.00
CA ASP A 125 4.66 -13.17 9.68
C ASP A 125 3.82 -12.70 10.87
N THR A 126 4.11 -13.28 12.05
CA THR A 126 3.38 -12.97 13.28
C THR A 126 3.58 -11.53 13.77
N LEU A 127 4.63 -10.85 13.31
CA LEU A 127 4.90 -9.45 13.64
C LEU A 127 4.14 -8.50 12.72
N ASP A 128 3.86 -8.90 11.48
CA ASP A 128 3.09 -8.13 10.48
C ASP A 128 1.56 -8.14 10.74
N GLY A 129 1.16 -7.97 11.99
CA GLY A 129 -0.25 -7.87 12.42
C GLY A 129 -0.95 -6.60 11.93
N ILE A 130 -0.22 -5.65 11.35
CA ILE A 130 -0.75 -4.37 10.86
C ILE A 130 -1.78 -4.54 9.74
N TYR A 131 -1.79 -5.68 9.02
CA TYR A 131 -2.82 -5.91 8.01
C TYR A 131 -4.24 -5.96 8.63
N GLN A 132 -4.35 -6.27 9.92
CA GLN A 132 -5.64 -6.17 10.65
C GLN A 132 -6.18 -4.74 10.71
N GLU A 133 -5.30 -3.73 10.57
CA GLU A 133 -5.68 -2.32 10.47
C GLU A 133 -6.30 -1.96 9.10
N ALA A 134 -6.49 -2.94 8.20
CA ALA A 134 -7.32 -2.81 7.00
C ALA A 134 -8.74 -2.29 7.29
N ILE A 135 -9.22 -2.40 8.54
CA ILE A 135 -10.47 -1.76 8.97
C ILE A 135 -10.48 -0.24 8.80
N ILE A 136 -9.31 0.42 8.84
CA ILE A 136 -9.15 1.86 8.57
C ILE A 136 -9.62 2.18 7.14
N PHE A 137 -9.21 1.35 6.18
CA PHE A 137 -9.60 1.50 4.78
C PHE A 137 -11.13 1.43 4.63
N GLN A 138 -11.76 0.40 5.21
CA GLN A 138 -13.22 0.24 5.16
C GLN A 138 -13.97 1.43 5.79
N ARG A 139 -13.52 1.89 6.96
CA ARG A 139 -14.08 3.09 7.61
C ARG A 139 -13.95 4.34 6.74
N ASN A 140 -12.82 4.49 6.04
CA ASN A 140 -12.59 5.62 5.17
C ASN A 140 -13.46 5.54 3.90
N LEU A 141 -13.66 4.36 3.32
CA LEU A 141 -14.61 4.18 2.22
C LEU A 141 -16.01 4.69 2.60
N GLU A 142 -16.50 4.29 3.78
CA GLU A 142 -17.79 4.77 4.31
C GLU A 142 -17.81 6.28 4.55
N LEU A 143 -16.78 6.80 5.23
CA LEU A 143 -16.67 8.23 5.58
C LEU A 143 -16.67 9.13 4.35
N TYR A 144 -15.98 8.71 3.29
CA TYR A 144 -15.83 9.49 2.05
C TYR A 144 -16.84 9.10 0.96
N GLY A 145 -17.74 8.15 1.25
CA GLY A 145 -18.77 7.69 0.31
C GLY A 145 -18.18 7.08 -0.96
N VAL A 146 -17.10 6.30 -0.82
CA VAL A 146 -16.43 5.59 -1.92
C VAL A 146 -16.92 4.15 -1.94
N SER A 147 -17.34 3.70 -3.12
CA SER A 147 -17.88 2.38 -3.40
C SER A 147 -17.62 2.05 -4.88
N ASN A 148 -17.89 0.82 -5.31
CA ASN A 148 -17.74 0.45 -6.72
C ASN A 148 -18.65 1.26 -7.67
N GLU A 149 -19.80 1.72 -7.19
CA GLU A 149 -20.75 2.52 -7.97
C GLU A 149 -20.36 3.99 -8.05
N THR A 150 -19.60 4.48 -7.07
CA THR A 150 -19.15 5.88 -7.02
C THR A 150 -17.71 6.05 -7.52
N CYS A 151 -16.95 4.97 -7.48
CA CYS A 151 -15.62 4.86 -8.04
C CYS A 151 -15.72 4.54 -9.53
N HIS A 152 -15.37 5.53 -10.34
CA HIS A 152 -15.27 5.35 -11.77
C HIS A 152 -13.87 5.78 -12.19
N PRO A 153 -13.15 4.96 -12.99
CA PRO A 153 -11.92 5.39 -13.62
C PRO A 153 -12.17 6.74 -14.29
N ALA A 154 -11.32 7.72 -14.00
CA ALA A 154 -11.53 9.06 -14.51
C ALA A 154 -11.70 8.98 -16.03
N ARG A 155 -12.86 9.45 -16.53
CA ARG A 155 -13.09 9.50 -17.96
C ARG A 155 -12.04 10.42 -18.54
N SER A 156 -11.13 9.85 -19.32
CA SER A 156 -10.10 10.63 -20.01
C SER A 156 -10.76 11.81 -20.72
N ALA A 157 -10.36 13.03 -20.38
CA ALA A 157 -10.74 14.23 -21.10
C ALA A 157 -10.06 14.21 -22.47
N ARG A 158 -10.51 13.33 -23.37
CA ARG A 158 -10.13 13.33 -24.79
C ARG A 158 -11.41 13.25 -25.63
N GLY A 159 -12.06 14.39 -25.77
CA GLY A 159 -13.15 14.56 -26.74
C GLY A 159 -13.74 15.97 -26.70
N PRO A 160 -13.73 16.73 -27.80
CA PRO A 160 -14.52 17.94 -27.94
C PRO A 160 -15.92 17.55 -28.40
N TRP A 161 -16.83 17.30 -27.46
CA TRP A 161 -18.26 17.43 -27.72
C TRP A 161 -19.02 17.68 -26.42
N GLU A 162 -20.01 18.54 -26.58
CA GLU A 162 -20.82 19.20 -25.58
C GLU A 162 -21.84 18.28 -24.91
N LEU A 163 -22.23 18.70 -23.70
CA LEU A 163 -23.56 18.55 -23.09
C LEU A 163 -24.02 17.11 -22.85
N LEU A 164 -23.79 16.61 -21.64
CA LEU A 164 -24.85 16.25 -20.69
C LEU A 164 -24.25 15.87 -19.32
N THR A 165 -24.86 16.47 -18.28
CA THR A 165 -24.85 16.09 -16.85
C THR A 165 -23.52 16.12 -16.09
N SER A 166 -23.33 17.21 -15.36
CA SER A 166 -22.88 17.26 -13.95
C SER A 166 -22.30 15.95 -13.37
N VAL A 167 -21.00 15.75 -13.53
CA VAL A 167 -20.17 15.03 -12.56
C VAL A 167 -18.94 15.88 -12.29
N ARG A 168 -19.13 17.01 -11.60
CA ARG A 168 -18.04 17.61 -10.83
C ARG A 168 -17.94 16.79 -9.55
N SER A 169 -16.78 16.23 -9.24
CA SER A 169 -16.14 16.37 -7.91
C SER A 169 -15.00 15.37 -7.67
N CYS A 170 -13.77 15.84 -7.90
CA CYS A 170 -12.64 15.68 -6.98
C CYS A 170 -11.98 17.06 -6.85
N ALA A 171 -12.53 17.93 -5.99
CA ALA A 171 -11.92 19.23 -5.72
C ALA A 171 -12.22 19.66 -4.28
N TRP A 172 -11.35 19.24 -3.35
CA TRP A 172 -11.27 19.83 -2.02
C TRP A 172 -9.80 19.91 -1.57
N TYR A 173 -9.47 21.01 -0.91
CA TYR A 173 -8.13 21.44 -0.48
C TYR A 173 -7.66 20.63 0.75
N MET A 174 -6.42 20.09 0.70
CA MET A 174 -5.76 19.49 1.87
C MET A 174 -5.26 20.55 2.87
N ARG A 175 -5.29 20.20 4.17
CA ARG A 175 -4.66 20.97 5.26
C ARG A 175 -3.15 20.66 5.35
N PRO A 176 -2.30 21.60 5.81
CA PRO A 176 -0.87 21.36 5.94
C PRO A 176 -0.55 20.36 7.06
N GLY A 177 0.41 19.44 6.82
CA GLY A 177 1.07 18.66 7.89
C GLY A 177 1.10 17.14 7.75
N TRP A 178 0.88 16.55 6.57
CA TRP A 178 0.71 15.09 6.42
C TRP A 178 1.63 14.48 5.37
N TYR A 179 2.09 13.24 5.63
CA TYR A 179 2.97 12.48 4.74
C TYR A 179 2.17 11.47 3.90
N VAL A 180 2.61 11.25 2.66
CA VAL A 180 2.13 10.20 1.74
C VAL A 180 3.35 9.33 1.41
N LEU A 181 3.30 8.04 1.75
CA LEU A 181 4.24 7.05 1.22
C LEU A 181 3.69 6.57 -0.12
N THR A 182 4.39 6.89 -1.21
CA THR A 182 4.21 6.29 -2.54
C THR A 182 5.01 5.01 -2.65
#